data_AF-A0A9E5FM68-F1
#
_entry.id   AF-A0A9E5FM68-F1
#
_cell.length_a   1.000
_cell.length_b   1.000
_cell.length_c   1.000
_cell.angle_alpha   90.00
_cell.angle_beta   90.00
_cell.angle_gamma   90.00
#
_symmetry.space_group_name_H-M   'P 1'
#
loop_
_entity.id
_entity.type
_entity.pdbx_description
1 polymer ?
#
loop_
_entity_poly.entity_id
_entity_poly.type
_entity_poly.pdbx_seq_one_letter_code
_entity_poly.pdbx_strand_id
1 'polypeptide(L)'
;MTKYIFSICFFALSFGLQAQYNLQLNQVILVGNTTQTVPAGKVWKVESYMQSGITITDMTEFGTACNYPGRHHPMIVNNQPYYLINGSPGHGSSGTYMAVGNSLPMWLPANSTLRSACTTDVISVLEFNLVP
;
A
#
# COMPACT_ATOMS: atom_id res chain seq x y z
N MET A 1 -45.70 -22.53 -3.93
CA MET A 1 -45.67 -21.46 -2.91
C MET A 1 -44.28 -21.27 -2.31
N THR A 2 -43.57 -22.33 -1.91
CA THR A 2 -42.21 -22.28 -1.33
C THR A 2 -41.16 -21.57 -2.21
N LYS A 3 -41.25 -21.68 -3.55
CA LYS A 3 -40.34 -21.01 -4.50
C LYS A 3 -40.45 -19.48 -4.49
N TYR A 4 -41.65 -18.93 -4.25
CA TYR A 4 -41.86 -17.48 -4.26
C TYR A 4 -41.45 -16.84 -2.93
N ILE A 5 -41.56 -17.58 -1.82
CA ILE A 5 -41.12 -17.13 -0.48
C ILE A 5 -39.60 -16.86 -0.47
N PHE A 6 -38.81 -17.73 -1.08
CA PHE A 6 -37.35 -17.55 -1.15
C PHE A 6 -36.97 -16.31 -1.96
N SER A 7 -37.70 -16.02 -3.04
CA SER A 7 -37.49 -14.83 -3.88
C SER A 7 -37.88 -13.54 -3.17
N ILE A 8 -38.96 -13.54 -2.38
CA ILE A 8 -39.43 -12.38 -1.60
C ILE A 8 -38.45 -12.07 -0.46
N CYS A 9 -37.94 -13.08 0.23
CA CYS A 9 -36.90 -12.88 1.26
C CYS A 9 -35.62 -12.30 0.66
N PHE A 10 -35.18 -12.76 -0.51
CA PHE A 10 -33.98 -12.24 -1.16
C PHE A 10 -34.13 -10.77 -1.57
N PHE A 11 -35.32 -10.37 -2.05
CA PHE A 11 -35.63 -8.98 -2.41
C PHE A 11 -35.76 -8.06 -1.19
N ALA A 12 -36.27 -8.58 -0.05
CA ALA A 12 -36.35 -7.81 1.19
C ALA A 12 -34.97 -7.55 1.83
N LEU A 13 -34.04 -8.50 1.74
CA LEU A 13 -32.67 -8.33 2.26
C LEU A 13 -31.85 -7.29 1.48
N SER A 14 -32.12 -7.08 0.18
CA SER A 14 -31.37 -6.10 -0.62
C SER A 14 -31.59 -4.64 -0.22
N PHE A 15 -32.72 -4.30 0.43
CA PHE A 15 -33.00 -2.92 0.86
C PHE A 15 -32.31 -2.54 2.18
N GLY A 16 -31.74 -3.49 2.90
CA GLY A 16 -31.03 -3.26 4.17
C GLY A 16 -29.52 -3.08 4.03
N LEU A 17 -28.96 -3.25 2.82
CA LEU A 17 -27.52 -3.12 2.57
C LEU A 17 -27.14 -1.65 2.37
N GLN A 18 -26.89 -0.94 3.46
CA GLN A 18 -26.25 0.38 3.42
C GLN A 18 -24.74 0.17 3.36
N ALA A 19 -24.05 0.78 2.38
CA ALA A 19 -22.62 0.95 2.48
C ALA A 19 -22.33 1.85 3.69
N GLN A 20 -21.39 1.47 4.56
CA GLN A 20 -21.14 2.21 5.80
C GLN A 20 -20.59 3.62 5.54
N TYR A 21 -19.82 3.79 4.45
CA TYR A 21 -19.22 5.05 4.03
C TYR A 21 -18.95 5.05 2.51
N ASN A 22 -19.00 6.23 1.89
CA ASN A 22 -18.51 6.53 0.56
C ASN A 22 -17.10 7.17 0.63
N LEU A 23 -16.26 6.89 -0.36
CA LEU A 23 -14.94 7.48 -0.53
C LEU A 23 -15.04 8.71 -1.43
N GLN A 24 -14.79 9.89 -0.87
CA GLN A 24 -14.65 11.12 -1.66
C GLN A 24 -13.18 11.52 -1.73
N LEU A 25 -12.63 11.63 -2.94
CA LEU A 25 -11.25 12.06 -3.13
C LEU A 25 -11.05 13.43 -2.48
N ASN A 26 -10.11 13.51 -1.54
CA ASN A 26 -9.75 14.75 -0.89
C ASN A 26 -8.59 15.42 -1.62
N GLN A 27 -7.49 14.69 -1.81
CA GLN A 27 -6.28 15.21 -2.45
C GLN A 27 -5.34 14.09 -2.90
N VAL A 28 -4.34 14.46 -3.71
CA VAL A 28 -3.18 13.64 -4.04
C VAL A 28 -1.99 14.13 -3.22
N ILE A 29 -1.28 13.22 -2.55
CA ILE A 29 -0.16 13.52 -1.66
C ILE A 29 1.09 12.79 -2.18
N LEU A 30 2.22 13.50 -2.17
CA LEU A 30 3.53 12.91 -2.41
C LEU A 30 4.27 12.77 -1.07
N VAL A 31 4.45 11.54 -0.60
CA VAL A 31 5.09 11.26 0.70
C VAL A 31 6.56 10.92 0.49
N GLY A 32 7.45 11.69 1.11
CA GLY A 32 8.89 11.47 1.13
C GLY A 32 9.37 10.80 2.42
N ASN A 33 10.58 11.13 2.88
CA ASN A 33 11.21 10.48 4.03
C ASN A 33 10.74 11.00 5.40
N THR A 34 9.89 12.02 5.44
CA THR A 34 9.28 12.53 6.67
C THR A 34 8.03 11.72 6.99
N THR A 35 7.94 11.17 8.20
CA THR A 35 6.77 10.41 8.65
C THR A 35 5.51 11.26 8.55
N GLN A 36 4.53 10.77 7.79
CA GLN A 36 3.17 11.29 7.79
C GLN A 36 2.21 10.26 8.38
N THR A 37 1.07 10.73 8.87
CA THR A 37 0.04 9.91 9.50
C THR A 37 -1.28 10.12 8.79
N VAL A 38 -1.98 9.03 8.49
CA VAL A 38 -3.33 9.08 7.93
C VAL A 38 -4.26 9.78 8.94
N PRO A 39 -4.86 10.94 8.61
CA PRO A 39 -5.70 11.67 9.55
C PRO A 39 -6.97 10.89 9.95
N ALA A 40 -7.53 11.21 11.12
CA ALA A 40 -8.83 10.69 11.54
C ALA A 40 -9.92 11.06 10.52
N GLY A 41 -10.86 10.14 10.27
CA GLY A 41 -11.93 10.33 9.26
C GLY A 41 -11.47 10.18 7.81
N LYS A 42 -10.21 9.79 7.58
CA LYS A 42 -9.64 9.60 6.24
C LYS A 42 -9.07 8.21 6.05
N VAL A 43 -8.93 7.84 4.78
CA VAL A 43 -8.22 6.64 4.35
C VAL A 43 -7.29 7.01 3.20
N TRP A 44 -6.11 6.39 3.18
CA TRP A 44 -5.14 6.59 2.10
C TRP A 44 -5.08 5.36 1.21
N LYS A 45 -5.02 5.59 -0.10
CA LYS A 45 -4.67 4.57 -1.10
C LYS A 45 -3.29 4.89 -1.63
N VAL A 46 -2.33 4.02 -1.35
CA VAL A 46 -0.98 4.12 -1.89
C VAL A 46 -1.01 3.54 -3.30
N GLU A 47 -0.73 4.38 -4.29
CA GLU A 47 -0.81 4.02 -5.72
C GLU A 47 0.52 3.52 -6.26
N SER A 48 1.61 4.23 -5.94
CA SER A 48 2.92 3.92 -6.46
C SER A 48 4.03 4.32 -5.49
N TYR A 49 5.19 3.70 -5.68
CA TYR A 49 6.42 4.06 -4.98
C TYR A 49 7.54 4.16 -6.01
N MET A 50 8.21 5.30 -6.04
CA MET A 50 9.26 5.63 -6.99
C MET A 50 10.58 5.71 -6.22
N GLN A 51 11.48 4.80 -6.56
CA GLN A 51 12.80 4.70 -5.96
C GLN A 51 13.80 5.44 -6.85
N SER A 52 14.59 6.34 -6.26
CA SER A 52 15.61 7.09 -7.00
C SER A 52 16.94 6.34 -7.01
N GLY A 53 17.66 6.36 -8.13
CA GLY A 53 19.00 5.77 -8.24
C GLY A 53 19.02 4.24 -8.35
N ILE A 54 17.88 3.61 -8.61
CA ILE A 54 17.77 2.15 -8.86
C ILE A 54 17.87 1.92 -10.36
N THR A 55 18.97 1.32 -10.82
CA THR A 55 19.27 1.09 -12.23
C THR A 55 19.08 -0.37 -12.66
N ILE A 56 18.75 -1.25 -11.73
CA ILE A 56 18.59 -2.69 -11.94
C ILE A 56 17.20 -3.11 -11.46
N THR A 57 16.45 -3.76 -12.35
CA THR A 57 15.10 -4.27 -12.08
C THR A 57 15.12 -5.62 -11.37
N ASP A 58 16.25 -6.34 -11.47
CA ASP A 58 16.43 -7.65 -10.90
C ASP A 58 17.73 -7.70 -10.10
N MET A 59 17.60 -8.19 -8.87
CA MET A 59 18.67 -8.51 -7.95
C MET A 59 19.45 -7.30 -7.42
N THR A 60 19.12 -6.89 -6.21
CA THR A 60 20.14 -6.37 -5.30
C THR A 60 19.62 -6.41 -3.88
N GLU A 61 20.50 -6.88 -3.01
CA GLU A 61 20.36 -7.09 -1.59
C GLU A 61 19.46 -6.05 -0.89
N PHE A 62 18.64 -6.53 0.03
CA PHE A 62 17.91 -5.64 0.92
C PHE A 62 18.87 -4.93 1.87
N GLY A 63 18.83 -3.60 1.84
CA GLY A 63 19.43 -2.76 2.86
C GLY A 63 18.46 -1.65 3.22
N THR A 64 18.46 -1.23 4.48
CA THR A 64 17.84 0.03 4.89
C THR A 64 18.68 1.25 4.49
N ALA A 65 19.86 1.03 3.90
CA ALA A 65 20.83 2.05 3.54
C ALA A 65 20.61 2.58 2.12
N CYS A 66 20.41 3.89 2.01
CA CYS A 66 20.16 4.63 0.76
C CYS A 66 21.41 4.94 -0.08
N ASN A 67 22.58 4.44 0.33
CA ASN A 67 23.87 4.80 -0.26
C ASN A 67 24.34 3.81 -1.33
N TYR A 68 23.56 2.77 -1.62
CA TYR A 68 23.96 1.70 -2.53
C TYR A 68 23.13 1.77 -3.83
N PRO A 69 23.69 2.36 -4.92
CA PRO A 69 22.98 2.41 -6.20
C PRO A 69 22.69 0.98 -6.66
N GLY A 70 21.42 0.69 -6.91
CA GLY A 70 20.93 -0.64 -7.27
C GLY A 70 20.04 -1.29 -6.22
N ARG A 71 20.27 -1.07 -4.92
CA ARG A 71 19.48 -1.76 -3.89
C ARG A 71 18.08 -1.18 -3.73
N HIS A 72 17.05 -2.02 -3.83
CA HIS A 72 15.69 -1.58 -3.57
C HIS A 72 15.53 -1.04 -2.15
N HIS A 73 15.05 0.19 -2.07
CA HIS A 73 14.66 0.87 -0.83
C HIS A 73 13.28 0.39 -0.36
N PRO A 74 13.02 0.25 0.95
CA PRO A 74 11.67 -0.03 1.43
C PRO A 74 10.84 1.25 1.60
N MET A 75 9.53 1.13 1.42
CA MET A 75 8.59 2.05 2.08
C MET A 75 8.41 1.61 3.54
N ILE A 76 8.13 2.53 4.44
CA ILE A 76 7.94 2.23 5.87
C ILE A 76 6.52 2.55 6.26
N VAL A 77 5.75 1.50 6.58
CA VAL A 77 4.37 1.58 7.05
C VAL A 77 4.33 1.14 8.50
N ASN A 78 3.83 1.97 9.41
CA ASN A 78 3.76 1.64 10.85
C ASN A 78 5.10 1.14 11.41
N ASN A 79 6.20 1.81 11.02
CA ASN A 79 7.56 1.44 11.42
C ASN A 79 8.07 0.09 10.89
N GLN A 80 7.35 -0.57 9.98
CA GLN A 80 7.75 -1.82 9.32
C GLN A 80 8.18 -1.58 7.87
N PRO A 81 9.29 -2.16 7.41
CA PRO A 81 9.74 -2.02 6.03
C PRO A 81 8.97 -2.95 5.09
N TYR A 82 8.48 -2.39 3.98
CA TYR A 82 7.84 -3.12 2.89
C TYR A 82 8.58 -2.87 1.58
N TYR A 83 8.88 -3.96 0.88
CA TYR A 83 9.61 -3.94 -0.40
C TYR A 83 8.67 -4.30 -1.55
N LEU A 84 8.72 -3.53 -2.63
CA LEU A 84 8.01 -3.82 -3.88
C LEU A 84 8.92 -4.57 -4.85
N ILE A 85 9.41 -5.76 -4.45
CA ILE A 85 10.28 -6.58 -5.31
C ILE A 85 9.52 -7.81 -5.76
N ASN A 86 9.46 -8.05 -7.07
CA ASN A 86 8.98 -9.31 -7.61
C ASN A 86 10.17 -10.18 -8.02
N GLY A 87 10.78 -10.90 -7.07
CA GLY A 87 11.96 -11.71 -7.39
C GLY A 87 12.80 -12.13 -6.20
N SER A 88 13.91 -12.80 -6.49
CA SER A 88 14.90 -13.18 -5.48
C SER A 88 15.68 -11.95 -5.02
N PRO A 89 15.69 -11.63 -3.72
CA PRO A 89 16.37 -10.44 -3.21
C PRO A 89 17.84 -10.68 -2.88
N GLY A 90 18.37 -11.85 -3.22
CA GLY A 90 19.78 -12.18 -3.03
C GLY A 90 20.08 -13.62 -3.44
N HIS A 91 21.22 -13.79 -4.12
CA HIS A 91 21.89 -15.06 -4.30
C HIS A 91 23.14 -15.08 -3.42
N GLY A 92 23.18 -16.01 -2.47
CA GLY A 92 24.42 -16.38 -1.79
C GLY A 92 24.95 -17.72 -2.31
N SER A 93 26.14 -18.12 -1.86
CA SER A 93 26.70 -19.46 -2.11
C SER A 93 25.79 -20.60 -1.63
N SER A 94 24.80 -20.28 -0.80
CA SER A 94 23.91 -21.19 -0.08
C SER A 94 22.47 -21.22 -0.61
N GLY A 95 22.15 -20.49 -1.69
CA GLY A 95 20.84 -20.52 -2.35
C GLY A 95 20.18 -19.16 -2.58
N THR A 96 19.00 -19.23 -3.21
CA THR A 96 18.09 -18.11 -3.48
C THR A 96 17.12 -17.91 -2.33
N TYR A 97 17.08 -16.70 -1.79
CA TYR A 97 15.97 -16.27 -0.96
C TYR A 97 14.85 -15.76 -1.87
N MET A 98 13.59 -15.86 -1.47
CA MET A 98 12.46 -15.26 -2.18
C MET A 98 11.80 -14.28 -1.21
N ALA A 99 11.62 -13.04 -1.64
CA ALA A 99 10.80 -12.11 -0.89
C ALA A 99 9.39 -12.09 -1.42
N VAL A 100 8.45 -11.85 -0.51
CA VAL A 100 7.07 -11.55 -0.89
C VAL A 100 7.07 -10.18 -1.57
N GLY A 101 6.76 -10.18 -2.86
CA GLY A 101 6.52 -8.93 -3.58
C GLY A 101 5.24 -8.31 -3.08
N ASN A 102 5.37 -7.22 -2.31
CA ASN A 102 4.21 -6.41 -2.00
C ASN A 102 3.72 -5.76 -3.28
N SER A 103 2.42 -5.83 -3.52
CA SER A 103 1.78 -5.21 -4.68
C SER A 103 1.08 -3.94 -4.26
N LEU A 104 1.13 -2.94 -5.13
CA LEU A 104 0.27 -1.76 -5.06
C LEU A 104 -0.92 -1.91 -6.03
N PRO A 105 -2.09 -1.30 -5.74
CA PRO A 105 -2.31 -0.38 -4.63
C PRO A 105 -2.48 -1.08 -3.27
N MET A 106 -2.18 -0.35 -2.19
CA MET A 106 -2.53 -0.77 -0.83
C MET A 106 -3.29 0.34 -0.08
N TRP A 107 -4.07 -0.05 0.92
CA TRP A 107 -4.91 0.88 1.68
C TRP A 107 -4.41 1.01 3.11
N LEU A 108 -4.32 2.25 3.59
CA LEU A 108 -3.89 2.57 4.95
C LEU A 108 -5.05 3.22 5.71
N PRO A 109 -5.51 2.60 6.82
CA PRO A 109 -6.55 3.20 7.66
C PRO A 109 -5.99 4.39 8.45
N ALA A 110 -6.90 5.19 9.01
CA ALA A 110 -6.59 6.27 9.95
C ALA A 110 -5.58 5.82 11.03
N ASN A 111 -4.70 6.74 11.43
CA ASN A 111 -3.58 6.54 12.36
C ASN A 111 -2.44 5.65 11.86
N SER A 112 -2.51 5.11 10.64
CA SER A 112 -1.33 4.49 10.03
C SER A 112 -0.27 5.54 9.71
N THR A 113 1.01 5.18 9.84
CA THR A 113 2.12 6.03 9.45
C THR A 113 2.75 5.56 8.14
N LEU A 114 3.23 6.50 7.33
CA LEU A 114 3.88 6.24 6.05
C LEU A 114 5.06 7.19 5.85
N ARG A 115 6.17 6.65 5.35
CA ARG A 115 7.29 7.41 4.77
C ARG A 115 8.10 6.54 3.82
N SER A 116 8.88 7.17 2.95
CA SER A 116 9.98 6.48 2.28
C SER A 116 11.17 6.26 3.24
N ALA A 117 11.98 5.24 2.97
CA ALA A 117 13.24 5.07 3.69
C ALA A 117 14.27 6.15 3.30
N CYS A 118 14.27 6.57 2.03
CA CYS A 118 15.30 7.43 1.46
C CYS A 118 14.77 8.81 1.08
N THR A 119 15.61 9.84 1.23
CA THR A 119 15.27 11.26 1.00
C THR A 119 14.83 11.57 -0.42
N THR A 120 15.35 10.84 -1.41
CA THR A 120 15.09 11.03 -2.83
C THR A 120 13.95 10.16 -3.36
N ASP A 121 13.45 9.22 -2.54
CA ASP A 121 12.32 8.38 -2.90
C ASP A 121 11.00 9.06 -2.57
N VAL A 122 9.97 8.73 -3.34
CA VAL A 122 8.64 9.31 -3.17
C VAL A 122 7.53 8.27 -3.34
N ILE A 123 6.47 8.41 -2.56
CA ILE A 123 5.30 7.54 -2.55
C ILE A 123 4.09 8.37 -2.97
N SER A 124 3.37 7.91 -4.01
CA SER A 124 2.15 8.56 -4.48
C SER A 124 0.94 8.02 -3.73
N VAL A 125 0.16 8.91 -3.14
CA VAL A 125 -0.99 8.57 -2.29
C VAL A 125 -2.22 9.36 -2.73
N LEU A 126 -3.36 8.68 -2.83
CA LEU A 126 -4.67 9.31 -2.88
C LEU A 126 -5.28 9.31 -1.47
N GLU A 127 -5.62 10.49 -0.96
CA GLU A 127 -6.32 10.63 0.30
C GLU A 127 -7.82 10.78 0.06
N PHE A 128 -8.64 10.02 0.79
CA PHE A 128 -10.09 10.07 0.72
C PHE A 128 -10.70 10.46 2.06
N ASN A 129 -11.78 11.22 2.01
CA ASN A 129 -12.69 11.43 3.13
C ASN A 129 -13.67 10.24 3.22
N LEU A 130 -13.94 9.77 4.44
CA LEU A 130 -15.00 8.80 4.73
C LEU A 130 -16.30 9.57 5.00
N VAL A 131 -17.27 9.48 4.08
CA VAL A 131 -18.55 10.18 4.18
C VAL A 131 -19.67 9.15 4.39
N PRO A 132 -20.48 9.22 5.47
CA PRO A 132 -21.59 8.31 5.70
C PRO A 132 -22.59 8.25 4.54
#